data_AF-A0A7C3B4I2-F1
#
_entry.id   AF-A0A7C3B4I2-F1
#
_cell.length_a   1.000
_cell.length_b   1.000
_cell.length_c   1.000
_cell.angle_alpha   90.00
_cell.angle_beta   90.00
_cell.angle_gamma   90.00
#
_symmetry.space_group_name_H-M   'P 1'
#
loop_
_entity.id
_entity.type
_entity.pdbx_description
1 polymer ?
#
loop_
_entity_poly.entity_id
_entity_poly.type
_entity_poly.pdbx_seq_one_letter_code
_entity_poly.pdbx_strand_id
1 'polypeptide(L)'
;MVFTNLLGGMLMRYRVGDLIEIVAKQDDEIGVNIPKMSFYSRADDLIDIGTLARFTETTIWQAIDGSKVKYVEWTARKEADNGEVILHLYLELKESEKQPLNKITSKIRKKLHKVCPEFSDMEALLGNNKLEVTILPSNAFNNYIEAQRQAGADLAHIKPPHMQPNDNVIKRLLEKNKV
;
A
#
# COMPACT_ATOMS: atom_id res chain seq x y z
N MET A 1 10.81 13.13 7.53
CA MET A 1 11.14 14.54 7.88
C MET A 1 10.44 14.96 9.19
N VAL A 2 10.99 15.90 9.97
CA VAL A 2 10.39 16.43 11.20
C VAL A 2 10.33 17.96 11.14
N PHE A 3 9.15 18.55 11.28
CA PHE A 3 8.94 20.00 11.21
C PHE A 3 8.68 20.63 12.58
N THR A 4 9.17 21.85 12.73
CA THR A 4 8.75 22.81 13.77
C THR A 4 8.49 24.12 13.05
N ASN A 5 7.32 24.73 13.26
CA ASN A 5 6.98 26.03 12.69
C ASN A 5 6.39 26.94 13.77
N LEU A 6 6.16 28.21 13.42
CA LEU A 6 5.62 29.23 14.33
C LEU A 6 4.08 29.25 14.36
N LEU A 7 3.43 28.31 13.70
CA LEU A 7 1.96 28.25 13.52
C LEU A 7 1.30 27.10 14.32
N GLY A 8 2.09 26.25 14.99
CA GLY A 8 1.65 24.95 15.50
C GLY A 8 1.11 24.89 16.94
N GLY A 9 1.06 25.99 17.68
CA GLY A 9 0.64 25.97 19.09
C GLY A 9 1.48 24.98 19.93
N MET A 10 0.84 23.99 20.57
CA MET A 10 1.54 22.95 21.35
C MET A 10 2.25 21.87 20.50
N LEU A 11 2.10 21.88 19.17
CA LEU A 11 2.71 20.87 18.30
C LEU A 11 4.13 21.32 17.88
N MET A 12 5.14 20.85 18.62
CA MET A 12 6.56 20.95 18.23
C MET A 12 7.08 19.59 17.74
N ARG A 13 8.01 19.59 16.78
CA ARG A 13 8.66 18.38 16.23
C ARG A 13 7.66 17.38 15.60
N TYR A 14 6.79 17.87 14.71
CA TYR A 14 5.81 17.05 14.00
C TYR A 14 6.45 16.20 12.90
N ARG A 15 6.15 14.90 12.88
CA ARG A 15 6.59 13.97 11.82
C ARG A 15 5.55 13.94 10.72
N VAL A 16 5.94 14.35 9.52
CA VAL A 16 5.05 14.34 8.34
C VAL A 16 5.00 13.01 7.61
N GLY A 17 5.99 12.13 7.83
CA GLY A 17 6.05 10.84 7.15
C GLY A 17 6.58 10.89 5.71
N ASP A 18 7.29 11.95 5.32
CA ASP A 18 7.96 12.02 4.02
C ASP A 18 9.39 11.45 4.08
N LEU A 19 9.74 10.65 3.08
CA LEU A 19 11.12 10.31 2.69
C LEU A 19 11.58 11.27 1.61
N ILE A 20 12.71 11.89 1.86
CA ILE A 20 13.37 12.79 0.92
C ILE A 20 14.78 12.29 0.65
N GLU A 21 15.26 12.57 -0.55
CA GLU A 21 16.64 12.31 -0.95
C GLU A 21 17.38 13.65 -1.09
N ILE A 22 18.59 13.76 -0.54
CA ILE A 22 19.45 14.92 -0.74
C ILE A 22 20.35 14.65 -1.94
N VAL A 23 20.01 15.25 -3.08
CA VAL A 23 20.70 15.00 -4.36
C VAL A 23 21.93 15.86 -4.56
N ALA A 24 22.03 17.00 -3.86
CA ALA A 24 23.20 17.86 -3.87
C ALA A 24 23.30 18.67 -2.56
N LYS A 25 24.52 19.06 -2.18
CA LYS A 25 24.77 19.87 -0.97
C LYS A 25 24.48 21.36 -1.16
N GLN A 26 24.55 21.84 -2.40
CA GLN A 26 24.39 23.24 -2.76
C GLN A 26 23.78 23.35 -4.17
N ASP A 27 23.34 24.56 -4.50
CA ASP A 27 22.86 24.91 -5.83
C ASP A 27 23.80 25.91 -6.51
N ASP A 28 24.64 25.42 -7.40
CA ASP A 28 25.60 26.25 -8.15
C ASP A 28 24.90 27.14 -9.20
N GLU A 29 23.70 26.77 -9.67
CA GLU A 29 22.97 27.52 -10.71
C GLU A 29 22.41 28.83 -10.16
N ILE A 30 21.86 28.79 -8.94
CA ILE A 30 21.33 29.97 -8.24
C ILE A 30 22.27 30.46 -7.13
N GLY A 31 23.45 29.85 -6.97
CA GLY A 31 24.51 30.28 -6.07
C GLY A 31 24.17 30.19 -4.58
N VAL A 32 23.29 29.26 -4.17
CA VAL A 32 22.89 29.11 -2.76
C VAL A 32 23.46 27.85 -2.11
N ASN A 33 23.94 28.01 -0.88
CA ASN A 33 24.45 26.91 -0.06
C ASN A 33 23.32 26.26 0.75
N ILE A 34 22.31 25.73 0.05
CA ILE A 34 21.17 25.02 0.62
C ILE A 34 21.11 23.62 -0.03
N PRO A 35 20.95 22.53 0.75
CA PRO A 35 20.82 21.19 0.18
C PRO A 35 19.66 21.10 -0.80
N LYS A 36 19.91 20.58 -2.00
CA LYS A 36 18.85 20.24 -2.95
C LYS A 36 18.19 18.95 -2.50
N MET A 37 16.90 19.03 -2.21
CA MET A 37 16.09 17.88 -1.85
C MET A 37 15.17 17.47 -3.00
N SER A 38 15.09 16.17 -3.26
CA SER A 38 14.05 15.57 -4.09
C SER A 38 13.05 14.84 -3.20
N PHE A 39 11.78 14.92 -3.55
CA PHE A 39 10.77 14.07 -2.92
C PHE A 39 10.98 12.63 -3.41
N TYR A 40 11.23 11.71 -2.48
CA TYR A 40 11.45 10.30 -2.82
C TYR A 40 10.13 9.53 -2.71
N SER A 41 9.54 9.50 -1.52
CA SER A 41 8.27 8.83 -1.25
C SER A 41 7.70 9.29 0.09
N ARG A 42 6.59 8.69 0.50
CA ARG A 42 6.20 8.66 1.92
C ARG A 42 6.96 7.52 2.61
N ALA A 43 7.43 7.76 3.82
CA ALA A 43 7.94 6.75 4.76
C ALA A 43 6.84 5.82 5.26
N ASP A 44 5.60 6.27 5.12
CA ASP A 44 4.47 5.62 5.74
C ASP A 44 3.89 4.59 4.77
N ASP A 45 3.60 3.43 5.33
CA ASP A 45 2.63 2.41 4.94
C ASP A 45 1.23 3.00 4.65
N LEU A 46 1.16 3.98 3.75
CA LEU A 46 0.03 4.85 3.47
C LEU A 46 -0.26 4.86 1.96
N ILE A 47 -1.48 4.47 1.61
CA ILE A 47 -2.02 4.61 0.26
C ILE A 47 -2.96 5.81 0.25
N ASP A 48 -2.63 6.85 -0.52
CA ASP A 48 -3.48 8.02 -0.73
C ASP A 48 -4.09 7.97 -2.15
N ILE A 49 -5.43 7.97 -2.22
CA ILE A 49 -6.22 7.98 -3.45
C ILE A 49 -6.77 9.39 -3.67
N GLY A 50 -6.06 10.17 -4.49
CA GLY A 50 -6.53 11.46 -4.98
C GLY A 50 -6.80 12.49 -3.88
N THR A 51 -6.14 12.41 -2.73
CA THR A 51 -6.38 13.22 -1.51
C THR A 51 -7.75 13.03 -0.86
N LEU A 52 -8.59 12.13 -1.41
CA LEU A 52 -9.95 11.89 -0.95
C LEU A 52 -10.03 10.74 0.04
N ALA A 53 -9.16 9.73 -0.07
CA ALA A 53 -9.10 8.61 0.87
C ALA A 53 -7.67 8.21 1.18
N ARG A 54 -7.40 7.88 2.45
CA ARG A 54 -6.08 7.47 2.93
C ARG A 54 -6.18 6.15 3.69
N PHE A 55 -5.32 5.20 3.33
CA PHE A 55 -5.30 3.87 3.93
C PHE A 55 -3.96 3.60 4.57
N THR A 56 -3.97 3.32 5.87
CA THR A 56 -2.81 2.73 6.55
C THR A 56 -2.86 1.21 6.42
N GLU A 57 -1.74 0.52 6.68
CA GLU A 57 -1.73 -0.94 6.81
C GLU A 57 -2.80 -1.43 7.81
N THR A 58 -2.95 -0.73 8.94
CA THR A 58 -3.96 -1.05 9.97
C THR A 58 -5.38 -0.93 9.42
N THR A 59 -5.66 0.12 8.65
CA THR A 59 -6.99 0.34 8.05
C THR A 59 -7.36 -0.79 7.09
N ILE A 60 -6.42 -1.21 6.24
CA ILE A 60 -6.64 -2.30 5.28
C ILE A 60 -6.80 -3.63 6.01
N TRP A 61 -5.90 -3.93 6.95
CA TRP A 61 -5.98 -5.13 7.78
C TRP A 61 -7.33 -5.24 8.51
N GLN A 62 -7.78 -4.17 9.18
CA GLN A 62 -9.08 -4.15 9.88
C GLN A 62 -10.25 -4.40 8.92
N ALA A 63 -10.17 -3.88 7.68
CA ALA A 63 -11.21 -4.11 6.68
C ALA A 63 -11.23 -5.57 6.21
N ILE A 64 -10.07 -6.16 5.91
CA ILE A 64 -9.94 -7.56 5.48
C ILE A 64 -10.38 -8.50 6.61
N ASP A 65 -9.82 -8.35 7.82
CA ASP A 65 -10.15 -9.21 8.96
C ASP A 65 -11.62 -9.05 9.37
N GLY A 66 -12.10 -7.81 9.45
CA GLY A 66 -13.49 -7.49 9.76
C GLY A 66 -14.50 -8.02 8.73
N SER A 67 -14.07 -8.32 7.49
CA SER A 67 -14.90 -8.91 6.44
C SER A 67 -15.18 -10.40 6.65
N LYS A 68 -14.44 -11.05 7.56
CA LYS A 68 -14.46 -12.50 7.82
C LYS A 68 -14.11 -13.33 6.59
N VAL A 69 -13.35 -12.75 5.65
CA VAL A 69 -12.71 -13.49 4.56
C VAL A 69 -11.52 -14.23 5.14
N LYS A 70 -11.41 -15.54 4.86
CA LYS A 70 -10.31 -16.36 5.35
C LYS A 70 -9.12 -16.24 4.40
N TYR A 71 -8.10 -15.48 4.80
CA TYR A 71 -6.88 -15.28 4.03
C TYR A 71 -5.65 -15.89 4.75
N VAL A 72 -4.59 -16.13 3.98
CA VAL A 72 -3.24 -16.50 4.44
C VAL A 72 -2.43 -15.24 4.66
N GLU A 73 -2.30 -14.41 3.62
CA GLU A 73 -1.57 -13.15 3.66
C GLU A 73 -2.11 -12.17 2.59
N TRP A 74 -1.76 -10.89 2.70
CA TRP A 74 -2.20 -9.85 1.79
C TRP A 74 -1.12 -8.80 1.50
N THR A 75 -1.29 -8.10 0.38
CA THR A 75 -0.55 -6.86 0.10
C THR A 75 -1.44 -5.91 -0.69
N ALA A 76 -1.15 -4.62 -0.62
CA ALA A 76 -1.96 -3.56 -1.19
C ALA A 76 -1.09 -2.48 -1.82
N ARG A 77 -1.50 -1.98 -2.98
CA ARG A 77 -0.85 -0.83 -3.62
C ARG A 77 -1.86 0.07 -4.31
N LYS A 78 -1.39 1.29 -4.57
CA LYS A 78 -2.07 2.20 -5.47
C LYS A 78 -1.77 1.81 -6.90
N GLU A 79 -2.80 1.70 -7.72
CA GLU A 79 -2.66 1.46 -9.16
C GLU A 79 -3.51 2.43 -9.96
N ALA A 80 -3.17 2.56 -11.24
CA ALA A 80 -3.98 3.28 -12.20
C ALA A 80 -4.65 2.25 -13.12
N ASP A 81 -5.98 2.21 -13.10
CA ASP A 81 -6.78 1.42 -14.03
C ASP A 81 -7.56 2.36 -14.95
N ASN A 82 -7.31 2.30 -16.25
CA ASN A 82 -7.92 3.18 -17.26
C ASN A 82 -7.82 4.68 -16.94
N GLY A 83 -6.72 5.11 -16.31
CA GLY A 83 -6.50 6.50 -15.90
C GLY A 83 -7.11 6.88 -14.55
N GLU A 84 -7.88 5.98 -13.93
CA GLU A 84 -8.45 6.15 -12.59
C GLU A 84 -7.52 5.58 -11.53
N VAL A 85 -7.35 6.31 -10.42
CA VAL A 85 -6.54 5.84 -9.29
C VAL A 85 -7.38 4.92 -8.41
N ILE A 86 -6.89 3.71 -8.15
CA ILE A 86 -7.59 2.68 -7.38
C ILE A 86 -6.75 2.15 -6.23
N LEU A 87 -7.43 1.64 -5.19
CA LEU A 87 -6.83 0.74 -4.21
C LEU A 87 -6.89 -0.68 -4.77
N HIS A 88 -5.75 -1.31 -5.01
CA HIS A 88 -5.68 -2.70 -5.45
C HIS A 88 -5.18 -3.58 -4.30
N LEU A 89 -6.01 -4.54 -3.87
CA LEU A 89 -5.68 -5.55 -2.89
C LEU A 89 -5.34 -6.88 -3.57
N TYR A 90 -4.23 -7.49 -3.15
CA TYR A 90 -3.82 -8.82 -3.56
C TYR A 90 -3.94 -9.75 -2.35
N LEU A 91 -4.78 -10.78 -2.43
CA LEU A 91 -5.03 -11.70 -1.33
C LEU A 91 -4.65 -13.13 -1.69
N GLU A 92 -3.83 -13.76 -0.85
CA GLU A 92 -3.71 -15.22 -0.83
C GLU A 92 -4.80 -15.77 0.10
N LEU A 93 -5.73 -16.56 -0.45
CA LEU A 93 -6.84 -17.11 0.32
C LEU A 93 -6.47 -18.44 0.98
N LYS A 94 -7.07 -18.72 2.14
CA LYS A 94 -7.03 -20.08 2.70
C LYS A 94 -7.86 -21.01 1.83
N GLU A 95 -7.45 -22.27 1.67
CA GLU A 95 -8.21 -23.29 0.90
C GLU A 95 -9.67 -23.45 1.36
N SER A 96 -9.93 -23.17 2.64
CA SER A 96 -11.28 -23.20 3.21
C SER A 96 -12.19 -22.03 2.79
N GLU A 97 -11.64 -21.00 2.14
CA GLU A 97 -12.41 -19.88 1.59
C GLU A 97 -12.91 -20.22 0.19
N LYS A 98 -14.21 -20.51 0.08
CA LYS A 98 -14.86 -20.93 -1.17
C LYS A 98 -15.79 -19.86 -1.74
N GLN A 99 -15.83 -18.68 -1.13
CA GLN A 99 -16.70 -17.61 -1.60
C GLN A 99 -16.21 -17.07 -2.96
N PRO A 100 -17.14 -16.72 -3.86
CA PRO A 100 -16.77 -16.13 -5.13
C PRO A 100 -16.17 -14.73 -4.93
N LEU A 101 -15.28 -14.32 -5.84
CA LEU A 101 -14.52 -13.06 -5.76
C LEU A 101 -15.42 -11.85 -5.54
N ASN A 102 -16.53 -11.73 -6.29
CA ASN A 102 -17.49 -10.63 -6.13
C ASN A 102 -18.04 -10.51 -4.68
N LYS A 103 -18.24 -11.62 -3.99
CA LYS A 103 -18.70 -11.67 -2.60
C LYS A 103 -17.59 -11.29 -1.63
N ILE A 104 -16.36 -11.68 -1.91
CA ILE A 104 -15.17 -11.27 -1.15
C ILE A 104 -14.98 -9.76 -1.28
N THR A 105 -14.91 -9.24 -2.50
CA THR A 105 -14.74 -7.80 -2.79
C THR A 105 -15.83 -6.97 -2.14
N SER A 106 -17.10 -7.37 -2.25
CA SER A 106 -18.21 -6.63 -1.64
C SER A 106 -18.17 -6.63 -0.10
N LYS A 107 -17.73 -7.73 0.53
CA LYS A 107 -17.55 -7.79 1.99
C LYS A 107 -16.42 -6.89 2.47
N ILE A 108 -15.29 -6.89 1.76
CA ILE A 108 -14.15 -6.02 2.07
C ILE A 108 -14.54 -4.55 1.86
N ARG A 109 -15.17 -4.19 0.72
CA ARG A 109 -15.67 -2.83 0.45
C ARG A 109 -16.59 -2.34 1.57
N LYS A 110 -17.58 -3.15 1.97
CA LYS A 110 -18.50 -2.82 3.06
C LYS A 110 -17.78 -2.56 4.39
N LYS A 111 -16.63 -3.19 4.61
CA LYS A 111 -15.82 -2.97 5.80
C LYS A 111 -14.92 -1.75 5.67
N LEU A 112 -14.33 -1.53 4.50
CA LEU A 112 -13.61 -0.29 4.18
C LEU A 112 -14.50 0.94 4.43
N HIS A 113 -15.75 0.95 3.97
CA HIS A 113 -16.69 2.04 4.24
C HIS A 113 -16.91 2.32 5.74
N LYS A 114 -16.71 1.33 6.61
CA LYS A 114 -16.87 1.50 8.06
C LYS A 114 -15.60 1.98 8.74
N VAL A 115 -14.44 1.51 8.29
CA VAL A 115 -13.14 1.82 8.93
C VAL A 115 -12.44 3.02 8.29
N CYS A 116 -12.85 3.42 7.08
CA CYS A 116 -12.42 4.60 6.36
C CYS A 116 -13.65 5.25 5.72
N PRO A 117 -14.38 6.10 6.47
CA PRO A 117 -15.54 6.83 5.96
C PRO A 117 -15.23 7.66 4.71
N GLU A 118 -14.03 8.22 4.62
CA GLU A 118 -13.58 9.04 3.49
C GLU A 118 -13.57 8.24 2.17
N PHE A 119 -13.31 6.93 2.24
CA PHE A 119 -13.43 6.06 1.08
C PHE A 119 -14.88 5.86 0.64
N SER A 120 -15.83 5.80 1.58
CA SER A 120 -17.26 5.75 1.27
C SER A 120 -17.72 7.02 0.58
N ASP A 121 -17.31 8.18 1.10
CA ASP A 121 -17.62 9.48 0.51
C ASP A 121 -17.00 9.61 -0.89
N MET A 122 -15.76 9.15 -1.06
CA MET A 122 -15.08 9.11 -2.35
C MET A 122 -15.81 8.23 -3.38
N GLU A 123 -16.20 7.01 -3.03
CA GLU A 123 -16.97 6.14 -3.95
C GLU A 123 -18.36 6.73 -4.27
N ALA A 124 -18.99 7.44 -3.32
CA ALA A 124 -20.24 8.15 -3.58
C ALA A 124 -20.08 9.30 -4.58
N LEU A 125 -18.92 9.97 -4.59
CA LEU A 125 -18.61 11.08 -5.51
C LEU A 125 -18.11 10.62 -6.88
N LEU A 126 -17.24 9.60 -6.92
CA LEU A 126 -16.48 9.20 -8.11
C LEU A 126 -16.91 7.86 -8.70
N GLY A 127 -17.82 7.14 -8.03
CA GLY A 127 -18.27 5.80 -8.42
C GLY A 127 -17.53 4.67 -7.69
N ASN A 128 -18.09 3.45 -7.79
CA ASN A 128 -17.68 2.29 -6.99
C ASN A 128 -16.53 1.46 -7.61
N ASN A 129 -15.81 2.02 -8.59
CA ASN A 129 -14.69 1.36 -9.28
C ASN A 129 -13.33 1.69 -8.64
N LYS A 130 -13.29 2.03 -7.35
CA LYS A 130 -12.09 2.50 -6.65
C LYS A 130 -11.39 1.44 -5.81
N LEU A 131 -11.90 0.23 -5.82
CA LEU A 131 -11.33 -0.95 -5.16
C LEU A 131 -11.30 -2.11 -6.15
N GLU A 132 -10.11 -2.65 -6.36
CA GLU A 132 -9.87 -3.91 -7.08
C GLU A 132 -9.33 -4.96 -6.11
N VAL A 133 -9.71 -6.22 -6.33
CA VAL A 133 -9.25 -7.36 -5.52
C VAL A 133 -8.80 -8.48 -6.44
N THR A 134 -7.52 -8.81 -6.40
CA THR A 134 -6.95 -9.96 -7.10
C THR A 134 -6.64 -11.09 -6.13
N ILE A 135 -7.05 -12.31 -6.49
CA ILE A 135 -6.70 -13.52 -5.73
C ILE A 135 -5.39 -14.06 -6.24
N LEU A 136 -4.41 -14.17 -5.34
CA LEU A 136 -3.11 -14.75 -5.61
C LEU A 136 -3.19 -16.28 -5.66
N PRO A 137 -2.27 -16.95 -6.41
CA PRO A 137 -2.16 -18.39 -6.35
C PRO A 137 -1.85 -18.87 -4.92
N SER A 138 -2.27 -20.09 -4.59
CA SER A 138 -1.91 -20.70 -3.30
C SER A 138 -0.39 -20.73 -3.13
N ASN A 139 0.08 -20.46 -1.91
CA ASN A 139 1.49 -20.43 -1.54
C ASN A 139 2.31 -19.29 -2.17
N ALA A 140 1.69 -18.27 -2.77
CA ALA A 140 2.37 -17.14 -3.40
C ALA A 140 3.41 -16.47 -2.50
N PHE A 141 3.04 -16.15 -1.26
CA PHE A 141 3.94 -15.45 -0.34
C PHE A 141 5.11 -16.34 0.11
N ASN A 142 4.87 -17.63 0.33
CA ASN A 142 5.93 -18.57 0.69
C ASN A 142 6.90 -18.79 -0.48
N ASN A 143 6.40 -18.94 -1.70
CA ASN A 143 7.25 -19.06 -2.90
C ASN A 143 8.14 -17.82 -3.06
N TYR A 144 7.58 -16.62 -2.84
CA TYR A 144 8.35 -15.38 -2.85
C TYR A 144 9.48 -15.41 -1.80
N ILE A 145 9.15 -15.79 -0.56
CA ILE A 145 10.11 -15.89 0.55
C ILE A 145 11.24 -16.88 0.24
N GLU A 146 10.91 -18.04 -0.34
CA GLU A 146 11.89 -19.05 -0.73
C GLU A 146 12.83 -18.54 -1.83
N ALA A 147 12.28 -17.89 -2.86
CA ALA A 147 13.08 -17.28 -3.92
C ALA A 147 14.03 -16.20 -3.38
N GLN A 148 13.57 -15.37 -2.44
CA GLN A 148 14.42 -14.35 -1.80
C GLN A 148 15.55 -14.98 -0.96
N ARG A 149 15.26 -16.08 -0.23
CA ARG A 149 16.29 -16.82 0.51
C ARG A 149 17.35 -17.41 -0.42
N GLN A 150 16.95 -18.00 -1.54
CA GLN A 150 17.90 -18.54 -2.53
C GLN A 150 18.75 -17.46 -3.19
N ALA A 151 18.20 -16.25 -3.37
CA ALA A 151 18.92 -15.10 -3.88
C ALA A 151 19.87 -14.45 -2.84
N GLY A 152 19.94 -14.97 -1.62
CA GLY A 152 20.82 -14.46 -0.56
C GLY A 152 20.33 -13.15 0.07
N ALA A 153 19.02 -12.87 0.03
CA ALA A 153 18.47 -11.67 0.64
C ALA A 153 18.63 -11.68 2.17
N ASP A 154 18.93 -10.51 2.73
CA ASP A 154 18.97 -10.28 4.18
C ASP A 154 17.60 -10.55 4.81
N LEU A 155 17.59 -11.06 6.06
CA LEU A 155 16.39 -11.47 6.82
C LEU A 155 15.31 -10.36 6.86
N ALA A 156 15.73 -9.09 6.88
CA ALA A 156 14.85 -7.93 6.89
C ALA A 156 14.07 -7.71 5.58
N HIS A 157 14.48 -8.31 4.45
CA HIS A 157 13.88 -8.13 3.12
C HIS A 157 13.28 -9.43 2.54
N ILE A 158 13.13 -10.45 3.40
CA ILE A 158 12.63 -11.77 2.97
C ILE A 158 11.13 -11.73 2.66
N LYS A 159 10.36 -10.95 3.41
CA LYS A 159 8.91 -10.82 3.18
C LYS A 159 8.61 -9.69 2.20
N PRO A 160 7.61 -9.84 1.33
CA PRO A 160 7.11 -8.72 0.54
C PRO A 160 6.45 -7.70 1.49
N PRO A 161 6.56 -6.39 1.22
CA PRO A 161 5.87 -5.39 2.01
C PRO A 161 4.35 -5.51 1.82
N HIS A 162 3.59 -5.26 2.88
CA HIS A 162 2.12 -5.20 2.78
C HIS A 162 1.64 -3.95 2.05
N MET A 163 2.42 -2.87 2.09
CA MET A 163 2.04 -1.58 1.50
C MET A 163 2.97 -1.21 0.36
N GLN A 164 2.37 -0.84 -0.77
CA GLN A 164 3.05 -0.35 -1.97
C GLN A 164 4.20 -1.26 -2.47
N PRO A 165 4.03 -2.60 -2.56
CA PRO A 165 5.02 -3.44 -3.24
C PRO A 165 5.26 -2.97 -4.67
N ASN A 166 6.53 -2.93 -5.07
CA ASN A 166 6.90 -2.59 -6.43
C ASN A 166 6.46 -3.67 -7.44
N ASP A 167 6.55 -3.34 -8.73
CA ASP A 167 6.07 -4.22 -9.81
C ASP A 167 6.75 -5.59 -9.83
N ASN A 168 8.05 -5.65 -9.48
CA ASN A 168 8.78 -6.92 -9.45
C ASN A 168 8.25 -7.84 -8.34
N VAL A 169 7.89 -7.28 -7.19
CA VAL A 169 7.27 -8.04 -6.09
C VAL A 169 5.90 -8.56 -6.50
N ILE A 170 5.03 -7.69 -7.05
CA ILE A 170 3.69 -8.08 -7.50
C ILE A 170 3.75 -9.15 -8.59
N LYS A 171 4.64 -8.99 -9.58
CA LYS A 171 4.82 -9.97 -10.65
C LYS A 171 5.17 -11.35 -10.10
N ARG A 172 6.11 -11.43 -9.16
CA ARG A 172 6.48 -12.68 -8.49
C ARG A 172 5.33 -13.30 -7.69
N LEU A 173 4.52 -12.48 -7.02
CA LEU A 173 3.35 -12.98 -6.29
C LEU A 173 2.26 -13.54 -7.23
N LEU A 174 2.15 -13.00 -8.44
CA LEU A 174 1.19 -13.46 -9.45
C LEU A 174 1.66 -14.69 -10.24
N GLU A 175 2.95 -15.03 -10.19
CA GLU A 175 3.51 -16.19 -10.90
C GLU A 175 2.87 -17.47 -10.36
N LYS A 176 2.15 -18.18 -11.23
CA LYS A 176 1.66 -19.52 -10.92
C LYS A 176 2.84 -20.47 -10.91
N ASN A 177 2.99 -21.27 -9.86
CA ASN A 177 3.94 -22.37 -9.86
C ASN A 177 3.71 -23.25 -11.09
N LYS A 178 4.77 -23.49 -11.86
CA LYS A 178 4.80 -24.59 -12.82
C LYS A 178 4.79 -25.87 -11.99
N VAL A 179 3.66 -26.57 -12.01
CA VAL A 179 3.55 -27.95 -11.53
C VAL A 179 4.47 -28.83 -12.39
#